data_AF-A4S0F4-F1
#
_entry.id   AF-A4S0F4-F1
#
_cell.length_a   1.000
_cell.length_b   1.000
_cell.length_c   1.000
_cell.angle_alpha   90.00
_cell.angle_beta   90.00
_cell.angle_gamma   90.00
#
_symmetry.space_group_name_H-M   'P 1'
#
loop_
_entity.id
_entity.type
_entity.pdbx_description
1 polymer ?
#
loop_
_entity_poly.entity_id
_entity_poly.type
_entity_poly.pdbx_seq_one_letter_code
_entity_poly.pdbx_strand_id
1 'polypeptide(L)'
;MFASRARSIARAFTRARALIALACVARVALARADETAQDVDAHATWLRRELPRYRARAASCVACQRVLAHFDEHLVLALQDITNAERRKATSATGERRFDAARYGAYESVIEEAVPRACATTSVALNRTLRVACERMIERSEDEVVKLYYEVGKAMERGEKEADLGEALCGANGAMGGACEDAETAAWTVSELEALETAAMKVSREDLNPWDTAPGHEGEFLSEPEYAAPKKGEVARIVASDFYKRIILERDIDAVVYFSYPTKAKEFHEAYEQTHALLAEVLEDAKDLIIAQIDVEKNDVPPPYADMATTPCVLLYRAKKKENPRWVPLRTEAGEYITGESAPTLADVLTMVSKNAKTKKTKREADKALVEASAEELHSNRAKDDEL
;
A
#
# COMPACT_ATOMS: atom_id res chain seq x y z
N MET A 1 27.84 64.42 41.20
CA MET A 1 26.46 64.04 40.81
C MET A 1 26.28 63.65 39.34
N PHE A 2 27.03 64.19 38.37
CA PHE A 2 26.81 63.90 36.94
C PHE A 2 27.16 62.48 36.46
N ALA A 3 28.19 61.85 37.00
CA ALA A 3 28.62 60.50 36.58
C ALA A 3 27.63 59.37 36.95
N SER A 4 26.82 59.58 37.98
CA SER A 4 25.78 58.62 38.41
C SER A 4 24.59 58.59 37.44
N ARG A 5 24.16 59.77 36.95
CA ARG A 5 23.08 59.90 35.96
C ARG A 5 23.47 59.33 34.59
N ALA A 6 24.71 59.53 34.15
CA ALA A 6 25.20 58.99 32.88
C ALA A 6 25.24 57.45 32.85
N ARG A 7 25.65 56.80 33.96
CA ARG A 7 25.63 55.33 34.07
C ARG A 7 24.22 54.76 34.16
N SER A 8 23.28 55.49 34.77
CA SER A 8 21.87 55.11 34.82
C SER A 8 21.23 55.13 33.42
N ILE A 9 21.48 56.18 32.64
CA ILE A 9 20.97 56.33 31.27
C ILE A 9 21.59 55.26 30.35
N ALA A 10 22.89 55.01 30.42
CA ALA A 10 23.55 53.99 29.60
C ALA A 10 23.02 52.57 29.88
N ARG A 11 22.73 52.24 31.15
CA ARG A 11 22.09 50.96 31.55
C ARG A 11 20.64 50.86 31.09
N ALA A 12 19.91 51.98 31.06
CA ALA A 12 18.55 52.01 30.53
C ALA A 12 18.53 51.77 29.01
N PHE A 13 19.46 52.34 28.26
CA PHE A 13 19.58 52.12 26.81
C PHE A 13 20.01 50.70 26.44
N THR A 14 20.89 50.07 27.21
CA THR A 14 21.27 48.66 26.99
C THR A 14 20.12 47.71 27.30
N ARG A 15 19.35 47.97 28.37
CA ARG A 15 18.14 47.20 28.67
C ARG A 15 17.06 47.39 27.61
N ALA A 16 16.85 48.60 27.11
CA ALA A 16 15.88 48.88 26.05
C ALA A 16 16.25 48.16 24.74
N ARG A 17 17.53 48.17 24.35
CA ARG A 17 18.00 47.42 23.16
C ARG A 17 17.87 45.91 23.32
N ALA A 18 18.18 45.37 24.50
CA ALA A 18 18.01 43.95 24.79
C ALA A 18 16.52 43.54 24.73
N LEU A 19 15.62 44.37 25.26
CA LEU A 19 14.17 44.14 25.20
C LEU A 19 13.62 44.19 23.77
N ILE A 20 14.08 45.13 22.94
CA ILE A 20 13.70 45.21 21.53
C ILE A 20 14.20 43.99 20.76
N ALA A 21 15.45 43.58 20.98
CA ALA A 21 16.01 42.39 20.35
C ALA A 21 15.24 41.11 20.75
N LEU A 22 14.90 40.96 22.04
CA LEU A 22 14.07 39.85 22.51
C LEU A 22 12.68 39.87 21.89
N ALA A 23 12.06 41.04 21.77
CA ALA A 23 10.74 41.19 21.15
C ALA A 23 10.76 40.87 19.65
N CYS A 24 11.83 41.22 18.93
CA CYS A 24 12.01 40.86 17.53
C CYS A 24 12.21 39.35 17.35
N VAL A 25 13.06 38.72 18.17
CA VAL A 25 13.27 37.25 18.13
C VAL A 25 11.98 36.51 18.47
N ALA A 26 11.24 36.98 19.49
CA ALA A 26 9.94 36.42 19.83
C ALA A 26 8.94 36.57 18.68
N ARG A 27 8.87 37.72 18.01
CA ARG A 27 7.99 37.93 16.84
C ARG A 27 8.36 37.05 15.66
N VAL A 28 9.64 36.85 15.36
CA VAL A 28 10.08 35.95 14.27
C VAL A 28 9.80 34.48 14.62
N ALA A 29 9.95 34.10 15.89
CA ALA A 29 9.59 32.77 16.36
C ALA A 29 8.07 32.53 16.33
N LEU A 30 7.27 33.54 16.71
CA LEU A 30 5.80 33.51 16.60
C LEU A 30 5.34 33.44 15.14
N ALA A 31 5.94 34.23 14.24
CA ALA A 31 5.61 34.19 12.81
C ALA A 31 5.97 32.83 12.17
N ARG A 32 7.14 32.26 12.50
CA ARG A 32 7.49 30.90 12.08
C ARG A 32 6.57 29.85 12.66
N ALA A 33 6.16 29.99 13.92
CA ALA A 33 5.22 29.07 14.54
C ALA A 33 3.84 29.13 13.85
N ASP A 34 3.38 30.33 13.49
CA ASP A 34 2.12 30.54 12.75
C ASP A 34 2.20 29.97 11.33
N GLU A 35 3.31 30.19 10.60
CA GLU A 35 3.55 29.59 9.27
C GLU A 35 3.57 28.05 9.36
N THR A 36 4.28 27.48 10.34
CA THR A 36 4.28 26.01 10.52
C THR A 36 2.92 25.46 10.95
N ALA A 37 2.13 26.21 11.71
CA ALA A 37 0.79 25.80 12.12
C ALA A 37 -0.19 25.83 10.94
N GLN A 38 -0.12 26.86 10.09
CA GLN A 38 -0.91 26.96 8.86
C GLN A 38 -0.53 25.88 7.84
N ASP A 39 0.76 25.55 7.71
CA ASP A 39 1.26 24.54 6.78
C ASP A 39 0.88 23.11 7.23
N VAL A 40 0.93 22.84 8.54
CA VAL A 40 0.45 21.57 9.12
C VAL A 40 -1.07 21.41 8.93
N ASP A 41 -1.85 22.48 9.08
CA ASP A 41 -3.30 22.43 8.87
C ASP A 41 -3.67 22.27 7.39
N ALA A 42 -2.94 22.91 6.48
CA ALA A 42 -3.10 22.76 5.03
C ALA A 42 -2.76 21.34 4.57
N HIS A 43 -1.63 20.78 5.03
CA HIS A 43 -1.24 19.41 4.71
C HIS A 43 -2.22 18.37 5.28
N ALA A 44 -2.68 18.55 6.52
CA ALA A 44 -3.69 17.68 7.12
C ALA A 44 -5.06 17.77 6.41
N THR A 45 -5.40 18.95 5.87
CA THR A 45 -6.63 19.16 5.07
C THR A 45 -6.50 18.53 3.69
N TRP A 46 -5.35 18.66 3.05
CA TRP A 46 -5.06 17.99 1.79
C TRP A 46 -5.09 16.46 1.93
N LEU A 47 -4.44 15.90 2.96
CA LEU A 47 -4.47 14.47 3.23
C LEU A 47 -5.89 13.97 3.44
N ARG A 48 -6.73 14.67 4.21
CA ARG A 48 -8.14 14.30 4.41
C ARG A 48 -8.93 14.23 3.09
N ARG A 49 -8.62 15.11 2.14
CA ARG A 49 -9.29 15.18 0.84
C ARG A 49 -8.78 14.11 -0.15
N GLU A 50 -7.47 13.90 -0.22
CA GLU A 50 -6.86 13.03 -1.24
C GLU A 50 -6.74 11.57 -0.79
N LEU A 51 -6.70 11.28 0.51
CA LEU A 51 -6.54 9.91 1.02
C LEU A 51 -7.66 8.95 0.60
N PRO A 52 -8.95 9.34 0.56
CA PRO A 52 -10.01 8.51 -0.01
C PRO A 52 -9.77 8.18 -1.49
N ARG A 53 -9.40 9.18 -2.29
CA ARG A 53 -9.08 9.01 -3.72
C ARG A 53 -7.87 8.08 -3.91
N TYR A 54 -6.85 8.24 -3.08
CA TYR A 54 -5.64 7.40 -3.08
C TYR A 54 -5.98 5.92 -2.80
N ARG A 55 -6.97 5.66 -1.94
CA ARG A 55 -7.43 4.30 -1.62
C ARG A 55 -8.33 3.72 -2.73
N ALA A 56 -9.13 4.55 -3.40
CA ALA A 56 -10.11 4.13 -4.41
C ALA A 56 -9.53 3.92 -5.82
N ARG A 57 -8.21 4.09 -6.01
CA ARG A 57 -7.56 3.96 -7.32
C ARG A 57 -7.75 2.58 -7.94
N ALA A 58 -8.07 2.57 -9.22
CA ALA A 58 -8.05 1.35 -10.04
C ALA A 58 -6.64 0.72 -10.07
N ALA A 59 -6.57 -0.60 -10.26
CA ALA A 59 -5.32 -1.34 -10.31
C ALA A 59 -4.35 -0.83 -11.40
N SER A 60 -4.87 -0.33 -12.52
CA SER A 60 -4.07 0.31 -13.58
C SER A 60 -3.39 1.58 -13.08
N CYS A 61 -4.12 2.45 -12.39
CA CYS A 61 -3.60 3.70 -11.84
C CYS A 61 -2.56 3.44 -10.76
N VAL A 62 -2.82 2.48 -9.86
CA VAL A 62 -1.84 2.04 -8.85
C VAL A 62 -0.58 1.50 -9.51
N ALA A 63 -0.71 0.63 -10.52
CA ALA A 63 0.44 0.08 -11.23
C ALA A 63 1.28 1.17 -11.92
N CYS A 64 0.63 2.14 -12.59
CA CYS A 64 1.31 3.26 -13.23
C CYS A 64 2.06 4.14 -12.23
N GLN A 65 1.43 4.49 -11.10
CA GLN A 65 2.06 5.33 -10.07
C GLN A 65 3.21 4.62 -9.33
N ARG A 66 3.18 3.28 -9.23
CA ARG A 66 4.34 2.50 -8.74
C ARG A 66 5.50 2.48 -9.73
N VAL A 67 5.19 2.43 -11.03
CA VAL A 67 6.18 2.57 -12.11
C VAL A 67 6.77 3.98 -12.12
N LEU A 68 5.94 5.02 -11.95
CA LEU A 68 6.38 6.40 -11.82
C LEU A 68 7.41 6.55 -10.69
N ALA A 69 7.07 6.09 -9.48
CA ALA A 69 7.98 6.15 -8.34
C ALA A 69 9.28 5.38 -8.58
N HIS A 70 9.22 4.23 -9.25
CA HIS A 70 10.42 3.47 -9.63
C HIS A 70 11.29 4.21 -10.65
N PHE A 71 10.70 4.83 -11.67
CA PHE A 71 11.45 5.60 -12.64
C PHE A 71 12.05 6.86 -12.03
N ASP A 72 11.36 7.52 -11.11
CA ASP A 72 11.90 8.65 -10.36
C ASP A 72 13.14 8.24 -9.53
N GLU A 73 13.04 7.14 -8.77
CA GLU A 73 14.13 6.66 -7.92
C GLU A 73 15.34 6.12 -8.71
N HIS A 74 15.13 5.51 -9.89
CA HIS A 74 16.19 4.78 -10.58
C HIS A 74 16.53 5.33 -11.96
N LEU A 75 15.53 5.61 -12.80
CA LEU A 75 15.75 6.06 -14.17
C LEU A 75 16.16 7.53 -14.19
N VAL A 76 15.41 8.41 -13.53
CA VAL A 76 15.69 9.84 -13.47
C VAL A 76 17.04 10.12 -12.81
N LEU A 77 17.37 9.45 -11.70
CA LEU A 77 18.70 9.56 -11.08
C LEU A 77 19.82 9.11 -12.04
N ALA A 78 19.65 8.01 -12.78
CA ALA A 78 20.63 7.58 -13.76
C ALA A 78 20.82 8.61 -14.89
N LEU A 79 19.73 9.24 -15.37
CA LEU A 79 19.80 10.31 -16.36
C LEU A 79 20.50 11.56 -15.82
N GLN A 80 20.28 11.91 -14.55
CA GLN A 80 20.98 13.01 -13.87
C GLN A 80 22.49 12.72 -13.74
N ASP A 81 22.88 11.49 -13.41
CA ASP A 81 24.28 11.08 -13.31
C ASP A 81 25.01 11.19 -14.66
N ILE A 82 24.36 10.77 -15.75
CA ILE A 82 24.86 10.97 -17.11
C ILE A 82 25.07 12.46 -17.37
N THR A 83 24.04 13.28 -17.13
CA THR A 83 24.07 14.73 -17.34
C THR A 83 25.19 15.41 -16.53
N ASN A 84 25.36 15.02 -15.27
CA ASN A 84 26.37 15.57 -14.37
C ASN A 84 27.79 15.15 -14.79
N ALA A 85 27.98 13.91 -15.21
CA ALA A 85 29.24 13.44 -15.75
C ALA A 85 29.64 14.21 -17.02
N GLU A 86 28.68 14.57 -17.87
CA GLU A 86 28.91 15.40 -19.06
C GLU A 86 29.29 16.84 -18.70
N ARG A 87 28.57 17.48 -17.77
CA ARG A 87 28.89 18.84 -17.31
C ARG A 87 30.28 18.94 -16.68
N ARG A 88 30.68 17.94 -15.89
CA ARG A 88 32.04 17.87 -15.28
C ARG A 88 33.13 17.71 -16.34
N LYS A 89 32.85 16.98 -17.42
CA LYS A 89 33.79 16.84 -18.55
C LYS A 89 33.87 18.12 -19.37
N ALA A 90 32.75 18.81 -19.58
CA ALA A 90 32.72 20.11 -20.26
C ALA A 90 33.52 21.20 -19.50
N THR A 91 33.52 21.16 -18.17
CA THR A 91 34.28 22.11 -17.32
C THR A 91 35.77 21.75 -17.18
N SER A 92 36.14 20.48 -17.35
CA SER A 92 37.55 20.03 -17.28
C SER A 92 38.27 20.04 -18.64
N ALA A 93 37.53 20.08 -19.76
CA ALA A 93 38.08 20.16 -21.10
C ALA A 93 38.55 21.58 -21.47
N THR A 94 39.68 22.00 -20.90
CA THR A 94 40.53 23.02 -21.53
C THR A 94 41.38 22.33 -22.60
N GLY A 95 40.89 22.25 -23.84
CA GLY A 95 41.77 21.89 -24.96
C GLY A 95 41.13 21.25 -26.19
N GLU A 96 40.44 20.12 -26.07
CA GLU A 96 40.00 19.37 -27.26
C GLU A 96 38.59 18.81 -27.07
N ARG A 97 37.63 19.37 -27.80
CA ARG A 97 36.32 18.75 -28.02
C ARG A 97 36.51 17.52 -28.92
N ARG A 98 36.99 16.40 -28.35
CA ARG A 98 36.74 15.10 -28.95
C ARG A 98 35.27 14.78 -28.75
N PHE A 99 34.50 14.97 -29.81
CA PHE A 99 33.18 14.36 -29.96
C PHE A 99 33.37 12.84 -29.92
N ASP A 100 33.22 12.23 -28.74
CA ASP A 100 33.22 10.78 -28.60
C ASP A 100 31.91 10.24 -29.19
N ALA A 101 31.98 9.73 -30.42
CA ALA A 101 30.88 9.03 -31.11
C ALA A 101 30.34 7.81 -30.32
N ALA A 102 31.07 7.34 -29.31
CA ALA A 102 30.68 6.23 -28.43
C ALA A 102 29.59 6.59 -27.38
N ARG A 103 29.13 7.84 -27.33
CA ARG A 103 28.14 8.32 -26.33
C ARG A 103 26.81 8.77 -26.93
N TYR A 104 26.69 8.77 -28.25
CA TYR A 104 25.39 8.88 -28.90
C TYR A 104 24.58 7.64 -28.50
N GLY A 105 23.51 7.84 -27.74
CA GLY A 105 22.66 6.76 -27.24
C GLY A 105 22.90 6.31 -25.80
N ALA A 106 23.64 7.06 -24.97
CA ALA A 106 23.74 6.73 -23.53
C ALA A 106 22.38 6.85 -22.81
N TYR A 107 21.65 7.94 -23.03
CA TYR A 107 20.26 8.07 -22.58
C TYR A 107 19.39 6.97 -23.17
N GLU A 108 19.61 6.65 -24.46
CA GLU A 108 18.84 5.66 -25.21
C GLU A 108 18.93 4.27 -24.59
N SER A 109 20.16 3.79 -24.39
CA SER A 109 20.41 2.50 -23.77
C SER A 109 19.84 2.36 -22.36
N VAL A 110 19.92 3.41 -21.53
CA VAL A 110 19.46 3.37 -20.14
C VAL A 110 17.93 3.37 -20.07
N ILE A 111 17.27 4.16 -20.90
CA ILE A 111 15.80 4.20 -20.97
C ILE A 111 15.26 2.87 -21.52
N GLU A 112 15.81 2.37 -22.62
CA GLU A 112 15.39 1.11 -23.25
C GLU A 112 15.66 -0.12 -22.37
N GLU A 113 16.67 -0.08 -21.49
CA GLU A 113 16.87 -1.16 -20.50
C GLU A 113 15.91 -1.06 -19.31
N ALA A 114 15.58 0.16 -18.87
CA ALA A 114 14.76 0.39 -17.68
C ALA A 114 13.27 0.13 -17.91
N VAL A 115 12.72 0.59 -19.05
CA VAL A 115 11.27 0.54 -19.32
C VAL A 115 10.70 -0.89 -19.31
N PRO A 116 11.32 -1.89 -19.99
CA PRO A 116 10.82 -3.26 -19.99
C PRO A 116 10.86 -3.93 -18.61
N ARG A 117 11.71 -3.43 -17.70
CA ARG A 117 11.90 -3.99 -16.35
C ARG A 117 11.02 -3.33 -15.30
N ALA A 118 10.30 -2.26 -15.64
CA ALA A 118 9.51 -1.47 -14.70
C ALA A 118 8.46 -2.30 -13.92
N CYS A 119 7.86 -3.30 -14.57
CA CYS A 119 6.86 -4.18 -13.97
C CYS A 119 7.45 -5.30 -13.08
N ALA A 120 8.77 -5.52 -13.14
CA ALA A 120 9.45 -6.52 -12.32
C ALA A 120 9.83 -6.01 -10.92
N THR A 121 9.51 -4.75 -10.62
CA THR A 121 9.76 -4.12 -9.33
C THR A 121 8.99 -4.81 -8.21
N THR A 122 9.58 -4.94 -7.02
CA THR A 122 8.96 -5.66 -5.89
C THR A 122 7.57 -5.10 -5.52
N SER A 123 7.36 -3.80 -5.70
CA SER A 123 6.10 -3.10 -5.44
C SER A 123 4.98 -3.46 -6.43
N VAL A 124 5.31 -3.97 -7.62
CA VAL A 124 4.37 -4.39 -8.67
C VAL A 124 4.34 -5.91 -8.82
N ALA A 125 5.51 -6.55 -8.89
CA ALA A 125 5.70 -7.96 -9.25
C ALA A 125 5.05 -8.94 -8.26
N LEU A 126 4.97 -8.57 -6.97
CA LEU A 126 4.38 -9.42 -5.93
C LEU A 126 2.84 -9.46 -5.97
N ASN A 127 2.20 -8.54 -6.70
CA ASN A 127 0.74 -8.49 -6.85
C ASN A 127 0.37 -8.85 -8.30
N ARG A 128 -0.27 -10.01 -8.50
CA ARG A 128 -0.63 -10.51 -9.85
C ARG A 128 -1.48 -9.50 -10.63
N THR A 129 -2.45 -8.85 -9.99
CA THR A 129 -3.35 -7.90 -10.65
C THR A 129 -2.58 -6.66 -11.11
N LEU A 130 -1.71 -6.12 -10.26
CA LEU A 130 -0.86 -4.98 -10.62
C LEU A 130 0.18 -5.35 -11.67
N ARG A 131 0.79 -6.53 -11.56
CA ARG A 131 1.75 -7.05 -12.54
C ARG A 131 1.12 -7.20 -13.92
N VAL A 132 -0.03 -7.86 -14.02
CA VAL A 132 -0.75 -8.03 -15.30
C VAL A 132 -1.22 -6.70 -15.86
N ALA A 133 -1.68 -5.77 -15.00
CA ALA A 133 -2.05 -4.43 -15.44
C ALA A 133 -0.83 -3.66 -15.97
N CYS A 134 0.30 -3.71 -15.27
CA CYS A 134 1.55 -3.08 -15.68
C CYS A 134 2.09 -3.65 -16.98
N GLU A 135 2.22 -4.98 -17.08
CA GLU A 135 2.71 -5.67 -18.28
C GLU A 135 1.87 -5.28 -19.51
N ARG A 136 0.54 -5.30 -19.38
CA ARG A 136 -0.37 -4.87 -20.46
C ARG A 136 -0.22 -3.40 -20.86
N MET A 137 0.10 -2.51 -19.93
CA MET A 137 0.30 -1.09 -20.24
C MET A 137 1.64 -0.87 -20.93
N ILE A 138 2.71 -1.47 -20.41
CA ILE A 138 4.05 -1.38 -21.03
C ILE A 138 4.04 -2.02 -22.42
N GLU A 139 3.48 -3.21 -22.59
CA GLU A 139 3.40 -3.87 -23.91
C GLU A 139 2.69 -3.02 -24.99
N ARG A 140 1.73 -2.17 -24.61
CA ARG A 140 0.98 -1.32 -25.54
C ARG A 140 1.62 0.04 -25.78
N SER A 141 2.37 0.53 -24.80
CA SER A 141 2.79 1.93 -24.76
C SER A 141 4.28 2.12 -24.49
N GLU A 142 5.09 1.07 -24.63
CA GLU A 142 6.55 1.10 -24.43
C GLU A 142 7.20 2.27 -25.19
N ASP A 143 6.90 2.42 -26.48
CA ASP A 143 7.44 3.47 -27.33
C ASP A 143 7.12 4.88 -26.81
N GLU A 144 5.89 5.11 -26.32
CA GLU A 144 5.48 6.41 -25.78
C GLU A 144 6.12 6.69 -24.42
N VAL A 145 6.29 5.67 -23.58
CA VAL A 145 7.00 5.80 -22.29
C VAL A 145 8.47 6.11 -22.53
N VAL A 146 9.12 5.38 -23.44
CA VAL A 146 10.50 5.60 -23.85
C VAL A 146 10.68 7.03 -24.39
N LYS A 147 9.79 7.47 -25.29
CA LYS A 147 9.77 8.84 -25.84
C LYS A 147 9.59 9.91 -24.76
N LEU A 148 8.71 9.71 -23.78
CA LEU A 148 8.53 10.63 -22.66
C LEU A 148 9.86 10.82 -21.90
N TYR A 149 10.52 9.73 -21.51
CA TYR A 149 11.77 9.81 -20.76
C TYR A 149 12.96 10.31 -21.61
N TYR A 150 12.92 10.16 -22.92
CA TYR A 150 13.86 10.84 -23.82
C TYR A 150 13.73 12.36 -23.78
N GLU A 151 12.51 12.87 -23.79
CA GLU A 151 12.26 14.31 -23.70
C GLU A 151 12.72 14.86 -22.35
N VAL A 152 12.53 14.11 -21.27
CA VAL A 152 13.06 14.42 -19.94
C VAL A 152 14.58 14.49 -19.94
N GLY A 153 15.26 13.49 -20.51
CA GLY A 153 16.73 13.51 -20.64
C GLY A 153 17.25 14.74 -21.40
N LYS A 154 16.62 15.09 -22.52
CA LYS A 154 16.96 16.30 -23.29
C LYS A 154 16.71 17.60 -22.52
N ALA A 155 15.64 17.67 -21.73
CA ALA A 155 15.36 18.82 -20.87
C ALA A 155 16.46 18.99 -19.80
N MET A 156 16.93 17.89 -19.20
CA MET A 156 18.03 17.89 -18.22
C MET A 156 19.35 18.35 -18.83
N GLU A 157 19.67 17.93 -20.06
CA GLU A 157 20.83 18.42 -20.81
C GLU A 157 20.78 19.95 -20.97
N ARG A 158 19.61 20.49 -21.33
CA ARG A 158 19.37 21.94 -21.45
C ARG A 158 19.40 22.68 -20.10
N GLY A 159 19.41 21.94 -18.99
CA GLY A 159 19.42 22.49 -17.63
C GLY A 159 18.09 23.04 -17.16
N GLU A 160 17.01 22.51 -17.74
CA GLU A 160 15.66 22.72 -17.23
C GLU A 160 15.50 22.01 -15.88
N LYS A 161 14.54 22.48 -15.08
CA LYS A 161 14.21 21.84 -13.81
C LYS A 161 13.50 20.52 -14.08
N GLU A 162 13.65 19.60 -13.13
CA GLU A 162 12.87 18.37 -13.08
C GLU A 162 11.37 18.69 -13.12
N ALA A 163 10.65 17.98 -13.98
CA ALA A 163 9.23 18.17 -14.19
C ALA A 163 8.47 17.05 -13.50
N ASP A 164 7.29 17.37 -12.95
CA ASP A 164 6.40 16.36 -12.39
C ASP A 164 5.80 15.51 -13.51
N LEU A 165 6.12 14.21 -13.53
CA LEU A 165 5.75 13.31 -14.63
C LEU A 165 4.44 12.55 -14.38
N GLY A 166 3.74 12.78 -13.26
CA GLY A 166 2.53 12.04 -12.88
C GLY A 166 1.46 12.06 -13.96
N GLU A 167 1.03 13.26 -14.37
CA GLU A 167 0.00 13.42 -15.43
C GLU A 167 0.52 12.95 -16.79
N ALA A 168 1.78 13.26 -17.12
CA ALA A 168 2.39 12.92 -18.40
C ALA A 168 2.57 11.40 -18.59
N LEU A 169 2.73 10.64 -17.50
CA LEU A 169 2.84 9.19 -17.53
C LEU A 169 1.48 8.51 -17.35
N CYS A 170 0.72 8.89 -16.33
CA CYS A 170 -0.47 8.16 -15.86
C CYS A 170 -1.81 8.78 -16.21
N GLY A 171 -1.85 10.04 -16.65
CA GLY A 171 -3.08 10.76 -16.97
C GLY A 171 -3.82 10.19 -18.18
N ALA A 172 -5.00 10.73 -18.46
CA ALA A 172 -5.89 10.25 -19.52
C ALA A 172 -5.23 10.21 -20.91
N ASN A 173 -4.33 11.16 -21.19
CA ASN A 173 -3.51 11.22 -22.41
C ASN A 173 -2.02 10.91 -22.13
N GLY A 174 -1.72 10.32 -20.97
CA GLY A 174 -0.36 10.01 -20.55
C GLY A 174 0.24 8.85 -21.32
N ALA A 175 1.56 8.72 -21.25
CA ALA A 175 2.34 7.73 -21.98
C ALA A 175 1.94 6.29 -21.67
N MET A 176 1.36 5.98 -20.51
CA MET A 176 0.82 4.64 -20.20
C MET A 176 -0.65 4.44 -20.59
N GLY A 177 -1.20 5.30 -21.44
CA GLY A 177 -2.49 5.09 -22.11
C GLY A 177 -3.72 5.26 -21.22
N GLY A 178 -3.74 6.28 -20.36
CA GLY A 178 -4.92 6.57 -19.52
C GLY A 178 -5.04 5.67 -18.30
N ALA A 179 -3.93 5.36 -17.64
CA ALA A 179 -3.90 4.44 -16.50
C ALA A 179 -4.77 4.91 -15.32
N CYS A 180 -4.84 6.22 -15.11
CA CYS A 180 -5.68 6.89 -14.14
C CYS A 180 -6.78 7.68 -14.87
N GLU A 181 -8.05 7.46 -14.49
CA GLU A 181 -9.20 8.16 -15.09
C GLU A 181 -9.33 9.61 -14.57
N ASP A 182 -8.95 9.84 -13.32
CA ASP A 182 -8.97 11.16 -12.68
C ASP A 182 -7.63 11.88 -12.84
N ALA A 183 -7.67 13.08 -13.43
CA ALA A 183 -6.49 13.89 -13.70
C ALA A 183 -5.84 14.41 -12.41
N GLU A 184 -6.61 14.71 -11.37
CA GLU A 184 -6.04 15.16 -10.09
C GLU A 184 -5.26 14.02 -9.42
N THR A 185 -5.80 12.80 -9.45
CA THR A 185 -5.13 11.59 -8.99
C THR A 185 -3.88 11.28 -9.81
N ALA A 186 -3.95 11.38 -11.14
CA ALA A 186 -2.83 11.12 -12.03
C ALA A 186 -1.67 12.10 -11.81
N ALA A 187 -1.99 13.37 -11.55
CA ALA A 187 -1.02 14.45 -11.37
C ALA A 187 -0.23 14.40 -10.05
N TRP A 188 -0.54 13.49 -9.12
CA TRP A 188 0.22 13.40 -7.88
C TRP A 188 1.70 13.13 -8.12
N THR A 189 2.53 13.95 -7.47
CA THR A 189 3.97 13.81 -7.46
C THR A 189 4.39 12.57 -6.66
N VAL A 190 5.63 12.11 -6.86
CA VAL A 190 6.18 10.99 -6.07
C VAL A 190 6.18 11.32 -4.58
N SER A 191 6.51 12.55 -4.20
CA SER A 191 6.49 13.01 -2.81
C SER A 191 5.09 12.99 -2.18
N GLU A 192 4.07 13.37 -2.95
CA GLU A 192 2.67 13.30 -2.51
C GLU A 192 2.19 11.85 -2.39
N LEU A 193 2.58 10.98 -3.32
CA LEU A 193 2.29 9.55 -3.26
C LEU A 193 2.91 8.89 -2.02
N GLU A 194 4.16 9.24 -1.66
CA GLU A 194 4.80 8.77 -0.43
C GLU A 194 4.11 9.29 0.83
N ALA A 195 3.69 10.55 0.83
CA ALA A 195 2.93 11.14 1.94
C ALA A 195 1.58 10.45 2.11
N LEU A 196 0.86 10.20 1.01
CA LEU A 196 -0.41 9.48 0.99
C LEU A 196 -0.24 8.01 1.37
N GLU A 197 0.84 7.35 0.94
CA GLU A 197 1.16 5.99 1.37
C GLU A 197 1.40 5.95 2.89
N THR A 198 2.22 6.86 3.40
CA THR A 198 2.50 6.98 4.85
C THR A 198 1.24 7.33 5.65
N ALA A 199 0.38 8.18 5.13
CA ALA A 199 -0.90 8.53 5.74
C ALA A 199 -1.90 7.36 5.65
N ALA A 200 -1.91 6.60 4.55
CA ALA A 200 -2.74 5.41 4.40
C ALA A 200 -2.38 4.33 5.43
N MET A 201 -1.12 4.28 5.87
CA MET A 201 -0.68 3.42 6.98
C MET A 201 -1.21 3.87 8.36
N LYS A 202 -1.62 5.14 8.49
CA LYS A 202 -2.16 5.76 9.71
C LYS A 202 -3.68 5.79 9.63
N VAL A 203 -4.31 4.74 10.16
CA VAL A 203 -5.75 4.69 10.32
C VAL A 203 -6.16 5.56 11.52
N SER A 204 -6.89 6.65 11.31
CA SER A 204 -7.46 7.49 12.39
C SER A 204 -8.98 7.31 12.51
N ARG A 205 -9.55 7.76 13.64
CA ARG A 205 -11.00 7.70 13.90
C ARG A 205 -11.81 8.69 13.06
N GLU A 206 -11.15 9.69 12.47
CA GLU A 206 -11.76 10.71 11.60
C GLU A 206 -11.92 10.25 10.14
N ASP A 207 -11.19 9.23 9.69
CA ASP A 207 -11.40 8.54 8.40
C ASP A 207 -12.78 7.84 8.29
N LEU A 208 -13.56 7.88 9.37
CA LEU A 208 -14.91 7.31 9.51
C LEU A 208 -16.02 8.38 9.44
N ASN A 209 -15.74 9.58 8.97
CA ASN A 209 -16.74 10.64 8.91
C ASN A 209 -17.79 10.30 7.83
N PRO A 210 -19.07 10.07 8.18
CA PRO A 210 -20.12 9.64 7.25
C PRO A 210 -20.44 10.63 6.12
N TRP A 211 -19.86 11.84 6.18
CA TRP A 211 -20.09 12.95 5.26
C TRP A 211 -19.05 13.07 4.15
N ASP A 212 -17.92 12.35 4.24
CA ASP A 212 -16.83 12.39 3.25
C ASP A 212 -16.80 11.12 2.36
N THR A 213 -17.90 10.37 2.32
CA THR A 213 -18.17 9.39 1.25
C THR A 213 -18.17 10.16 -0.08
N ALA A 214 -17.37 9.72 -1.05
CA ALA A 214 -17.32 10.34 -2.37
C ALA A 214 -18.76 10.53 -2.92
N PRO A 215 -19.13 11.71 -3.44
CA PRO A 215 -20.46 11.91 -3.99
C PRO A 215 -20.61 11.02 -5.21
N GLY A 216 -21.35 9.91 -5.06
CA GLY A 216 -21.54 8.92 -6.11
C GLY A 216 -21.89 7.50 -5.67
N HIS A 217 -21.67 7.13 -4.39
CA HIS A 217 -22.17 5.86 -3.86
C HIS A 217 -22.78 6.05 -2.47
N GLU A 218 -24.08 6.38 -2.43
CA GLU A 218 -24.96 5.83 -1.39
C GLU A 218 -25.06 4.32 -1.62
N GLY A 219 -23.98 3.59 -1.33
CA GLY A 219 -23.99 2.14 -1.32
C GLY A 219 -24.45 1.70 0.07
N GLU A 220 -25.73 1.36 0.22
CA GLU A 220 -26.15 0.50 1.31
C GLU A 220 -25.36 -0.81 1.19
N PHE A 221 -24.27 -0.97 1.95
CA PHE A 221 -23.55 -2.23 1.99
C PHE A 221 -24.45 -3.28 2.66
N LEU A 222 -24.67 -4.40 1.97
CA LEU A 222 -25.41 -5.50 2.55
C LEU A 222 -24.59 -6.02 3.74
N SER A 223 -25.19 -6.06 4.92
CA SER A 223 -24.60 -6.66 6.11
C SER A 223 -25.68 -7.40 6.87
N GLU A 224 -25.39 -8.63 7.23
CA GLU A 224 -26.19 -9.38 8.18
C GLU A 224 -26.08 -8.76 9.59
N PRO A 225 -27.03 -9.03 10.50
CA PRO A 225 -26.91 -8.60 11.89
C PRO A 225 -25.66 -9.19 12.54
N GLU A 226 -24.99 -8.37 13.37
CA GLU A 226 -23.76 -8.77 14.05
C GLU A 226 -23.98 -10.01 14.93
N TYR A 227 -23.08 -10.99 14.81
CA TYR A 227 -23.06 -12.16 15.66
C TYR A 227 -22.37 -11.88 16.99
N ALA A 228 -22.75 -12.61 18.03
CA ALA A 228 -22.07 -12.58 19.32
C ALA A 228 -20.57 -12.92 19.19
N ALA A 229 -19.77 -12.53 20.19
CA ALA A 229 -18.38 -12.94 20.24
C ALA A 229 -18.28 -14.48 20.25
N PRO A 230 -17.34 -15.07 19.49
CA PRO A 230 -17.15 -16.52 19.47
C PRO A 230 -16.69 -17.02 20.83
N LYS A 231 -17.05 -18.26 21.18
CA LYS A 231 -16.40 -18.93 22.33
C LYS A 231 -15.01 -19.41 21.93
N LYS A 232 -14.21 -19.78 22.92
CA LYS A 232 -12.88 -20.39 22.70
C LYS A 232 -13.05 -21.66 21.85
N GLY A 233 -12.24 -21.80 20.81
CA GLY A 233 -12.31 -22.94 19.88
C GLY A 233 -13.36 -22.83 18.77
N GLU A 234 -14.17 -21.77 18.74
CA GLU A 234 -15.19 -21.57 17.70
C GLU A 234 -14.73 -20.56 16.63
N VAL A 235 -15.21 -20.77 15.40
CA VAL A 235 -15.01 -19.81 14.30
C VAL A 235 -15.84 -18.54 14.57
N ALA A 236 -15.18 -17.39 14.53
CA ALA A 236 -15.84 -16.10 14.59
C ALA A 236 -16.64 -15.85 13.31
N ARG A 237 -17.97 -15.79 13.41
CA ARG A 237 -18.81 -15.33 12.29
C ARG A 237 -18.75 -13.81 12.22
N ILE A 238 -18.21 -13.31 11.12
CA ILE A 238 -17.96 -11.90 10.87
C ILE A 238 -18.88 -11.44 9.75
N VAL A 239 -19.47 -10.27 9.94
CA VAL A 239 -20.32 -9.58 8.95
C VAL A 239 -19.63 -8.30 8.48
N ALA A 240 -20.12 -7.68 7.41
CA ALA A 240 -19.49 -6.50 6.82
C ALA A 240 -19.30 -5.36 7.85
N SER A 241 -20.31 -5.10 8.70
CA SER A 241 -20.26 -4.02 9.71
C SER A 241 -19.22 -4.25 10.82
N ASP A 242 -18.81 -5.49 11.04
CA ASP A 242 -17.97 -5.91 12.17
C ASP A 242 -16.58 -6.38 11.72
N PHE A 243 -16.41 -6.66 10.43
CA PHE A 243 -15.15 -7.07 9.83
C PHE A 243 -14.01 -6.10 10.16
N TYR A 244 -14.26 -4.81 9.96
CA TYR A 244 -13.28 -3.79 10.23
C TYR A 244 -12.92 -3.73 11.72
N LYS A 245 -13.92 -3.85 12.61
CA LYS A 245 -13.74 -3.77 14.06
C LYS A 245 -12.91 -4.94 14.58
N ARG A 246 -13.27 -6.17 14.22
CA ARG A 246 -12.66 -7.39 14.79
C ARG A 246 -11.38 -7.83 14.09
N ILE A 247 -11.23 -7.53 12.79
CA ILE A 247 -10.09 -8.03 12.00
C ILE A 247 -9.05 -6.95 11.76
N ILE A 248 -9.48 -5.74 11.39
CA ILE A 248 -8.56 -4.66 10.96
C ILE A 248 -8.11 -3.77 12.12
N LEU A 249 -9.03 -3.29 12.95
CA LEU A 249 -8.72 -2.40 14.08
C LEU A 249 -7.92 -3.10 15.18
N GLU A 250 -8.17 -4.39 15.40
CA GLU A 250 -7.41 -5.22 16.33
C GLU A 250 -6.01 -5.53 15.77
N ARG A 251 -5.11 -4.54 15.88
CA ARG A 251 -3.77 -4.60 15.27
C ARG A 251 -2.80 -5.53 16.01
N ASP A 252 -3.09 -5.93 17.24
CA ASP A 252 -2.16 -6.75 18.04
C ASP A 252 -2.36 -8.27 17.87
N ILE A 253 -3.44 -8.71 17.22
CA ILE A 253 -3.74 -10.12 16.96
C ILE A 253 -3.57 -10.47 15.48
N ASP A 254 -3.18 -11.71 15.19
CA ASP A 254 -3.28 -12.31 13.87
C ASP A 254 -4.75 -12.72 13.61
N ALA A 255 -5.19 -12.80 12.35
CA ALA A 255 -6.52 -13.29 12.00
C ALA A 255 -6.46 -14.16 10.74
N VAL A 256 -7.00 -15.39 10.80
CA VAL A 256 -7.24 -16.23 9.61
C VAL A 256 -8.70 -16.08 9.24
N VAL A 257 -8.97 -15.49 8.09
CA VAL A 257 -10.32 -15.21 7.61
C VAL A 257 -10.62 -16.08 6.40
N TYR A 258 -11.71 -16.83 6.47
CA TYR A 258 -12.32 -17.50 5.33
C TYR A 258 -13.40 -16.62 4.70
N PHE A 259 -13.22 -16.24 3.44
CA PHE A 259 -14.22 -15.59 2.61
C PHE A 259 -15.05 -16.67 1.92
N SER A 260 -16.21 -16.97 2.48
CA SER A 260 -17.05 -18.10 2.09
C SER A 260 -18.08 -17.72 1.03
N TYR A 261 -18.29 -18.65 0.09
CA TYR A 261 -19.29 -18.57 -0.98
C TYR A 261 -20.18 -19.83 -0.96
N PRO A 262 -21.12 -19.93 0.00
CA PRO A 262 -21.87 -21.17 0.23
C PRO A 262 -22.72 -21.62 -0.97
N THR A 263 -23.27 -20.68 -1.76
CA THR A 263 -24.12 -21.02 -2.91
C THR A 263 -23.38 -20.97 -4.25
N LYS A 264 -22.49 -19.99 -4.44
CA LYS A 264 -21.74 -19.78 -5.69
C LYS A 264 -20.55 -20.73 -5.83
N ALA A 265 -19.98 -21.21 -4.73
CA ALA A 265 -18.87 -22.18 -4.73
C ALA A 265 -19.10 -23.30 -3.71
N LYS A 266 -20.26 -23.94 -3.83
CA LYS A 266 -20.78 -24.94 -2.89
C LYS A 266 -19.79 -26.07 -2.58
N GLU A 267 -19.18 -26.68 -3.59
CA GLU A 267 -18.23 -27.80 -3.40
C GLU A 267 -17.00 -27.39 -2.58
N PHE A 268 -16.46 -26.20 -2.84
CA PHE A 268 -15.35 -25.65 -2.04
C PHE A 268 -15.78 -25.40 -0.60
N HIS A 269 -16.97 -24.82 -0.43
CA HIS A 269 -17.48 -24.49 0.88
C HIS A 269 -17.71 -25.73 1.74
N GLU A 270 -18.38 -26.75 1.19
CA GLU A 270 -18.62 -28.03 1.86
C GLU A 270 -17.31 -28.73 2.23
N ALA A 271 -16.29 -28.67 1.37
CA ALA A 271 -14.98 -29.25 1.63
C ALA A 271 -14.16 -28.50 2.70
N TYR A 272 -14.27 -27.17 2.76
CA TYR A 272 -13.41 -26.34 3.61
C TYR A 272 -14.03 -25.95 4.95
N GLU A 273 -15.36 -25.82 5.06
CA GLU A 273 -16.02 -25.33 6.28
C GLU A 273 -15.65 -26.18 7.51
N GLN A 274 -15.63 -27.50 7.36
CA GLN A 274 -15.25 -28.41 8.44
C GLN A 274 -13.77 -28.29 8.82
N THR A 275 -12.89 -28.12 7.83
CA THR A 275 -11.46 -27.88 8.04
C THR A 275 -11.21 -26.58 8.79
N HIS A 276 -11.98 -25.53 8.45
CA HIS A 276 -11.89 -24.23 9.11
C HIS A 276 -12.42 -24.25 10.55
N ALA A 277 -13.46 -25.06 10.82
CA ALA A 277 -13.93 -25.32 12.17
C ALA A 277 -12.88 -26.06 13.01
N LEU A 278 -12.31 -27.14 12.46
CA LEU A 278 -11.23 -27.89 13.12
C LEU A 278 -10.00 -27.01 13.39
N LEU A 279 -9.66 -26.10 12.49
CA LEU A 279 -8.59 -25.12 12.69
C LEU A 279 -8.83 -24.24 13.94
N ALA A 280 -10.08 -23.80 14.17
CA ALA A 280 -10.43 -23.02 15.35
C ALA A 280 -10.27 -23.84 16.64
N GLU A 281 -10.66 -25.12 16.60
CA GLU A 281 -10.52 -26.04 17.74
C GLU A 281 -9.04 -26.28 18.08
N VAL A 282 -8.21 -26.66 17.10
CA VAL A 282 -6.79 -26.99 17.37
C VAL A 282 -5.94 -25.79 17.75
N LEU A 283 -6.36 -24.57 17.37
CA LEU A 283 -5.67 -23.32 17.73
C LEU A 283 -6.33 -22.56 18.88
N GLU A 284 -7.21 -23.20 19.67
CA GLU A 284 -7.96 -22.53 20.73
C GLU A 284 -7.08 -21.84 21.79
N ASP A 285 -5.85 -22.32 22.01
CA ASP A 285 -4.89 -21.78 22.99
C ASP A 285 -4.03 -20.62 22.44
N ALA A 286 -4.14 -20.33 21.14
CA ALA A 286 -3.48 -19.21 20.47
C ALA A 286 -4.21 -17.89 20.75
N LYS A 287 -4.00 -17.34 21.95
CA LYS A 287 -4.66 -16.11 22.44
C LYS A 287 -4.50 -14.85 21.56
N ASP A 288 -3.47 -14.82 20.72
CA ASP A 288 -3.17 -13.70 19.81
C ASP A 288 -3.59 -14.01 18.36
N LEU A 289 -4.57 -14.89 18.18
CA LEU A 289 -5.09 -15.31 16.88
C LEU A 289 -6.62 -15.42 16.92
N ILE A 290 -7.28 -14.91 15.89
CA ILE A 290 -8.71 -15.14 15.64
C ILE A 290 -8.89 -15.98 14.38
N ILE A 291 -9.73 -17.01 14.44
CA ILE A 291 -10.20 -17.76 13.28
C ILE A 291 -11.59 -17.25 12.94
N ALA A 292 -11.77 -16.71 11.74
CA ALA A 292 -12.96 -15.98 11.34
C ALA A 292 -13.48 -16.45 9.99
N GLN A 293 -14.78 -16.27 9.77
CA GLN A 293 -15.43 -16.54 8.50
C GLN A 293 -16.41 -15.42 8.18
N ILE A 294 -16.51 -15.04 6.91
CA ILE A 294 -17.49 -14.11 6.38
C ILE A 294 -18.19 -14.69 5.15
N ASP A 295 -19.52 -14.65 5.14
CA ASP A 295 -20.34 -14.99 3.97
C ASP A 295 -20.43 -13.78 3.06
N VAL A 296 -19.62 -13.76 2.00
CA VAL A 296 -19.55 -12.63 1.06
C VAL A 296 -20.70 -12.61 0.06
N GLU A 297 -21.57 -13.63 0.07
CA GLU A 297 -22.80 -13.60 -0.74
C GLU A 297 -23.90 -12.76 -0.09
N LYS A 298 -23.76 -12.49 1.22
CA LYS A 298 -24.72 -11.69 2.01
C LYS A 298 -24.09 -10.47 2.66
N ASN A 299 -22.77 -10.34 2.60
CA ASN A 299 -22.01 -9.28 3.24
C ASN A 299 -21.07 -8.60 2.25
N ASP A 300 -21.31 -7.32 1.97
CA ASP A 300 -20.43 -6.49 1.15
C ASP A 300 -19.30 -5.95 2.03
N VAL A 301 -18.16 -6.63 2.02
CA VAL A 301 -16.99 -6.20 2.79
C VAL A 301 -16.41 -4.92 2.16
N PRO A 302 -16.21 -3.85 2.94
CA PRO A 302 -15.76 -2.57 2.37
C PRO A 302 -14.38 -2.68 1.70
N PRO A 303 -14.19 -2.03 0.54
CA PRO A 303 -12.87 -1.80 -0.04
C PRO A 303 -11.90 -1.17 0.97
N PRO A 304 -10.60 -1.51 0.95
CA PRO A 304 -9.92 -2.43 0.03
C PRO A 304 -9.84 -3.89 0.54
N TYR A 305 -10.54 -4.21 1.64
CA TYR A 305 -10.21 -5.42 2.42
C TYR A 305 -10.73 -6.73 1.82
N ALA A 306 -11.64 -6.65 0.84
CA ALA A 306 -12.18 -7.78 0.11
C ALA A 306 -12.24 -7.60 -1.42
N ASP A 307 -11.69 -6.50 -1.97
CA ASP A 307 -11.65 -6.26 -3.42
C ASP A 307 -10.98 -7.42 -4.18
N MET A 308 -10.15 -8.19 -3.47
CA MET A 308 -9.43 -9.35 -4.01
C MET A 308 -10.16 -10.69 -3.80
N ALA A 309 -11.20 -10.75 -2.97
CA ALA A 309 -11.90 -11.98 -2.57
C ALA A 309 -13.10 -12.31 -3.48
N THR A 310 -12.92 -12.22 -4.81
CA THR A 310 -13.97 -12.50 -5.82
C THR A 310 -14.28 -13.99 -6.01
N THR A 311 -13.50 -14.85 -5.38
CA THR A 311 -13.63 -16.32 -5.32
C THR A 311 -13.40 -16.76 -3.87
N PRO A 312 -13.88 -17.95 -3.45
CA PRO A 312 -13.63 -18.43 -2.09
C PRO A 312 -12.14 -18.49 -1.80
N CYS A 313 -11.73 -17.91 -0.67
CA CYS A 313 -10.33 -17.81 -0.31
C CYS A 313 -10.12 -17.70 1.20
N VAL A 314 -8.89 -18.03 1.62
CA VAL A 314 -8.46 -17.95 3.02
C VAL A 314 -7.28 -17.00 3.12
N LEU A 315 -7.42 -15.99 3.98
CA LEU A 315 -6.44 -14.93 4.14
C LEU A 315 -5.93 -14.86 5.58
N LEU A 316 -4.63 -14.78 5.76
CA LEU A 316 -3.98 -14.49 7.03
C LEU A 316 -3.66 -12.98 7.14
N TYR A 317 -4.47 -12.27 7.92
CA TYR A 317 -4.25 -10.89 8.32
C TYR A 317 -3.33 -10.82 9.53
N ARG A 318 -2.09 -10.40 9.30
CA ARG A 318 -1.07 -10.42 10.35
C ARG A 318 -1.23 -9.24 11.30
N ALA A 319 -0.90 -9.46 12.56
CA ALA A 319 -0.79 -8.39 13.56
C ALA A 319 0.12 -7.28 13.01
N LYS A 320 -0.36 -6.03 13.12
CA LYS A 320 0.26 -4.78 12.68
C LYS A 320 0.48 -4.66 11.16
N LYS A 321 0.07 -5.65 10.37
CA LYS A 321 0.20 -5.72 8.90
C LYS A 321 -1.09 -6.23 8.26
N LYS A 322 -2.22 -5.57 8.56
CA LYS A 322 -3.57 -5.96 8.14
C LYS A 322 -3.85 -5.58 6.69
N GLU A 323 -3.12 -4.59 6.18
CA GLU A 323 -3.16 -4.06 4.82
C GLU A 323 -2.53 -4.98 3.76
N ASN A 324 -1.75 -5.98 4.17
CA ASN A 324 -1.12 -6.95 3.28
C ASN A 324 -1.38 -8.38 3.78
N PRO A 325 -2.64 -8.86 3.68
CA PRO A 325 -2.98 -10.22 4.07
C PRO A 325 -2.24 -11.24 3.20
N ARG A 326 -1.88 -12.37 3.80
CA ARG A 326 -1.23 -13.48 3.10
C ARG A 326 -2.26 -14.50 2.66
N TRP A 327 -2.24 -14.81 1.37
CA TRP A 327 -3.03 -15.91 0.81
C TRP A 327 -2.55 -17.23 1.36
N VAL A 328 -3.48 -18.04 1.85
CA VAL A 328 -3.24 -19.47 1.96
C VAL A 328 -3.37 -20.03 0.54
N PRO A 329 -2.33 -20.68 0.00
CA PRO A 329 -2.39 -21.24 -1.34
C PRO A 329 -3.55 -22.24 -1.47
N LEU A 330 -4.30 -22.12 -2.57
CA LEU A 330 -5.24 -23.17 -2.98
C LEU A 330 -4.46 -24.35 -3.55
N ARG A 331 -5.07 -25.54 -3.54
CA ARG A 331 -4.43 -26.78 -4.02
C ARG A 331 -4.56 -27.00 -5.52
N THR A 332 -5.37 -26.21 -6.21
CA THR A 332 -5.50 -26.21 -7.68
C THR A 332 -4.62 -25.14 -8.32
N GLU A 333 -4.20 -25.39 -9.56
CA GLU A 333 -3.37 -24.46 -10.30
C GLU A 333 -4.13 -23.18 -10.69
N ALA A 334 -3.37 -22.10 -10.90
CA ALA A 334 -3.94 -20.80 -11.20
C ALA A 334 -4.62 -20.79 -12.59
N GLY A 335 -5.94 -20.64 -12.61
CA GLY A 335 -6.74 -20.58 -13.86
C GLY A 335 -7.63 -21.79 -14.09
N GLU A 336 -7.52 -22.81 -13.24
CA GLU A 336 -8.45 -23.94 -13.23
C GLU A 336 -9.73 -23.61 -12.46
N TYR A 337 -10.79 -24.39 -12.74
CA TYR A 337 -12.06 -24.24 -12.05
C TYR A 337 -11.91 -24.65 -10.57
N ILE A 338 -12.46 -23.85 -9.66
CA ILE A 338 -12.37 -24.11 -8.22
C ILE A 338 -13.40 -25.18 -7.83
N THR A 339 -12.93 -26.30 -7.30
CA THR A 339 -13.74 -27.42 -6.80
C THR A 339 -13.47 -27.63 -5.30
N GLY A 340 -14.10 -28.65 -4.70
CA GLY A 340 -13.79 -29.06 -3.32
C GLY A 340 -12.32 -29.46 -3.09
N GLU A 341 -11.64 -29.98 -4.13
CA GLU A 341 -10.23 -30.37 -4.04
C GLU A 341 -9.28 -29.16 -3.99
N SER A 342 -9.74 -28.00 -4.48
CA SER A 342 -9.00 -26.73 -4.41
C SER A 342 -8.83 -26.20 -2.98
N ALA A 343 -9.68 -26.63 -2.05
CA ALA A 343 -9.68 -26.15 -0.68
C ALA A 343 -8.34 -26.42 0.02
N PRO A 344 -7.79 -25.44 0.77
CA PRO A 344 -6.64 -25.67 1.62
C PRO A 344 -6.95 -26.74 2.67
N THR A 345 -5.98 -27.59 2.96
CA THR A 345 -6.07 -28.55 4.07
C THR A 345 -5.73 -27.87 5.40
N LEU A 346 -5.99 -28.58 6.51
CA LEU A 346 -5.55 -28.15 7.82
C LEU A 346 -4.02 -27.93 7.85
N ALA A 347 -3.24 -28.82 7.23
CA ALA A 347 -1.79 -28.70 7.15
C ALA A 347 -1.33 -27.42 6.42
N ASP A 348 -2.01 -27.04 5.34
CA ASP A 348 -1.68 -25.84 4.55
C ASP A 348 -1.85 -24.57 5.40
N VAL A 349 -2.99 -24.48 6.12
CA VAL A 349 -3.29 -23.31 6.96
C VAL A 349 -2.36 -23.27 8.18
N LEU A 350 -2.16 -24.40 8.88
CA LEU A 350 -1.25 -24.47 10.02
C LEU A 350 0.19 -24.12 9.64
N THR A 351 0.67 -24.58 8.48
CA THR A 351 1.99 -24.22 7.95
C THR A 351 2.09 -22.71 7.70
N MET A 352 1.04 -22.10 7.16
CA MET A 352 0.99 -20.66 6.93
C MET A 352 1.04 -19.87 8.25
N VAL A 353 0.30 -20.31 9.27
CA VAL A 353 0.33 -19.70 10.61
C VAL A 353 1.71 -19.87 11.25
N SER A 354 2.28 -21.08 11.28
CA SER A 354 3.63 -21.34 11.81
C SER A 354 4.70 -20.45 11.19
N LYS A 355 4.69 -20.29 9.85
CA LYS A 355 5.69 -19.47 9.16
C LYS A 355 5.47 -17.97 9.37
N ASN A 356 4.22 -17.49 9.35
CA ASN A 356 3.93 -16.07 9.19
C ASN A 356 3.34 -15.35 10.41
N ALA A 357 2.80 -16.08 11.40
CA ALA A 357 2.23 -15.48 12.60
C ALA A 357 3.23 -14.56 13.31
N LYS A 358 2.74 -13.54 14.00
CA LYS A 358 3.60 -12.57 14.66
C LYS A 358 4.21 -13.13 15.94
N THR A 359 3.39 -13.79 16.76
CA THR A 359 3.80 -14.18 18.11
C THR A 359 4.45 -15.57 18.10
N LYS A 360 5.52 -15.72 18.89
CA LYS A 360 6.17 -17.02 19.07
C LYS A 360 5.21 -18.06 19.66
N LYS A 361 4.21 -17.62 20.43
CA LYS A 361 3.22 -18.50 21.03
C LYS A 361 2.28 -19.07 19.95
N THR A 362 1.67 -18.22 19.12
CA THR A 362 0.79 -18.67 18.02
C THR A 362 1.52 -19.62 17.07
N LYS A 363 2.80 -19.34 16.76
CA LYS A 363 3.63 -20.24 15.96
C LYS A 363 3.79 -21.62 16.61
N ARG A 364 4.08 -21.66 17.92
CA ARG A 364 4.25 -22.92 18.67
C ARG A 364 2.97 -23.73 18.74
N GLU A 365 1.83 -23.08 18.94
CA GLU A 365 0.54 -23.80 18.93
C GLU A 365 0.27 -24.39 17.53
N ALA A 366 0.58 -23.67 16.46
CA ALA A 366 0.47 -24.21 15.10
C ALA A 366 1.45 -25.36 14.84
N ASP A 367 2.70 -25.25 15.29
CA ASP A 367 3.69 -26.33 15.19
C ASP A 367 3.28 -27.56 16.00
N LYS A 368 2.68 -27.36 17.17
CA LYS A 368 2.15 -28.42 18.03
C LYS A 368 0.96 -29.11 17.35
N ALA A 369 0.00 -28.35 16.82
CA ALA A 369 -1.13 -28.88 16.09
C ALA A 369 -0.71 -29.69 14.85
N LEU A 370 0.35 -29.28 14.14
CA LEU A 370 0.93 -30.04 13.03
C LEU A 370 1.49 -31.40 13.44
N VAL A 371 1.97 -31.54 14.69
CA VAL A 371 2.55 -32.79 15.21
C VAL A 371 1.50 -33.69 15.85
N GLU A 372 0.50 -33.11 16.50
CA GLU A 372 -0.52 -33.84 17.26
C GLU A 372 -1.69 -34.32 16.40
N ALA A 373 -2.02 -33.62 15.31
CA ALA A 373 -3.08 -34.04 14.40
C ALA A 373 -2.67 -35.30 13.60
N SER A 374 -3.65 -36.16 13.36
CA SER A 374 -3.46 -37.35 12.52
C SER A 374 -3.21 -36.97 11.05
N ALA A 375 -2.56 -37.86 10.30
CA ALA A 375 -2.33 -37.65 8.86
C ALA A 375 -3.64 -37.45 8.09
N GLU A 376 -4.73 -38.07 8.55
CA GLU A 376 -6.06 -37.90 7.98
C GLU A 376 -6.62 -36.49 8.26
N GLU A 377 -6.54 -36.01 9.50
CA GLU A 377 -6.96 -34.64 9.85
C GLU A 377 -6.15 -33.57 9.13
N LEU A 378 -4.85 -33.83 8.89
CA LEU A 378 -3.95 -32.89 8.25
C LEU A 378 -4.17 -32.75 6.74
N HIS A 379 -4.62 -33.82 6.06
CA HIS A 379 -4.60 -33.89 4.60
C HIS A 379 -5.96 -34.20 3.94
N SER A 380 -6.98 -34.58 4.72
CA SER A 380 -8.33 -34.79 4.17
C SER A 380 -9.05 -33.46 3.97
N ASN A 381 -9.64 -33.28 2.79
CA ASN A 381 -10.72 -32.31 2.59
C ASN A 381 -11.99 -33.09 2.89
N ARG A 382 -12.57 -32.95 4.09
CA ARG A 382 -13.76 -33.71 4.48
C ARG A 382 -14.98 -33.25 3.66
N ALA A 383 -15.19 -33.84 2.48
CA ALA A 383 -16.54 -34.18 2.08
C ALA A 383 -16.88 -35.43 2.90
N LYS A 384 -17.89 -35.39 3.77
CA LYS A 384 -18.45 -36.65 4.22
C LYS A 384 -18.98 -37.33 2.97
N ASP A 385 -18.41 -38.47 2.61
CA ASP A 385 -19.22 -39.49 1.94
C ASP A 385 -20.41 -39.73 2.88
N ASP A 386 -21.60 -39.35 2.41
CA ASP A 386 -22.85 -39.77 3.04
C ASP A 386 -22.87 -41.31 3.00
N GLU A 387 -22.38 -41.94 4.07
CA GLU A 387 -22.70 -43.33 4.36
C GLU A 387 -24.19 -43.43 4.69
N LEU A 388 -24.92 -43.94 3.70
CA LEU A 388 -26.18 -44.73 3.72
C LEU A 388 -26.82 -45.04 5.07
#